data_AF-A0A101XER6-F1
#
_entry.id   AF-A0A101XER6-F1
#
_cell.length_a   1.000
_cell.length_b   1.000
_cell.length_c   1.000
_cell.angle_alpha   90.00
_cell.angle_beta   90.00
_cell.angle_gamma   90.00
#
_symmetry.space_group_name_H-M   'P 1'
#
loop_
_entity.id
_entity.type
_entity.pdbx_description
1 polymer ?
#
loop_
_entity_poly.entity_id
_entity_poly.type
_entity_poly.pdbx_seq_one_letter_code
_entity_poly.pdbx_strand_id
1 'polypeptide(L)'
;MSLTAPLYFRELIQLFGGLREANNLMKWLNYYGFKWFRELQEAGVSRSRSYLAYVLERAVEIQGLGPVEKPSKRPTNTFLLQGLDVVESFDGLGIVAVARGEVDSDVVAVLVDSFLTSEFYTFLSIAMFRLFGADRCTSVLVPYAYKGVEAEVLRGFNERLVLHEPEYQLPGAAKALCDLEAECAVSMYLFHRSRAVLNDLRCLRSKVRRLGVAALPLEAPPSLVAIGAAAGFLNFYKSAEMQQLLKHAGFKRGKVYLKKPYFVAVLQ
;
A
#
# COMPACT_ATOMS: atom_id res chain seq x y z
N MET A 1 -10.90 7.55 -10.73
CA MET A 1 -9.46 7.23 -10.95
C MET A 1 -8.71 8.47 -11.42
N SER A 2 -7.40 8.58 -11.16
CA SER A 2 -6.56 9.65 -11.72
C SER A 2 -6.53 9.58 -13.26
N LEU A 3 -6.65 10.72 -13.95
CA LEU A 3 -6.55 10.82 -15.41
C LEU A 3 -5.17 10.37 -15.95
N THR A 4 -4.16 10.30 -15.09
CA THR A 4 -2.79 9.89 -15.46
C THR A 4 -2.53 8.39 -15.36
N ALA A 5 -3.36 7.62 -14.64
CA ALA A 5 -3.18 6.18 -14.48
C ALA A 5 -3.15 5.40 -15.81
N PRO A 6 -4.04 5.69 -16.78
CA PRO A 6 -4.05 4.97 -18.05
C PRO A 6 -2.79 5.19 -18.91
N LEU A 7 -2.06 6.30 -18.70
CA LEU A 7 -0.84 6.60 -19.44
C LEU A 7 0.34 5.74 -18.99
N TYR A 8 0.45 5.49 -17.68
CA TYR A 8 1.61 4.81 -17.09
C TYR A 8 1.36 3.33 -16.79
N PHE A 9 0.09 2.93 -16.68
CA PHE A 9 -0.33 1.58 -16.31
C PHE A 9 -1.22 0.95 -17.37
N ARG A 10 -1.03 1.30 -18.65
CA ARG A 10 -1.87 0.84 -19.76
C ARG A 10 -1.96 -0.68 -19.82
N GLU A 11 -0.83 -1.36 -19.80
CA GLU A 11 -0.75 -2.84 -19.86
C GLU A 11 -1.48 -3.48 -18.68
N LEU A 12 -1.24 -2.97 -17.47
CA LEU A 12 -1.92 -3.45 -16.25
C LEU A 12 -3.44 -3.25 -16.33
N ILE A 13 -3.88 -2.08 -16.79
CA ILE A 13 -5.31 -1.79 -16.97
C ILE A 13 -5.93 -2.73 -18.01
N GLN A 14 -5.23 -3.03 -19.10
CA GLN A 14 -5.69 -4.01 -20.09
C GLN A 14 -5.79 -5.42 -19.49
N LEU A 15 -4.78 -5.85 -18.73
CA LEU A 15 -4.77 -7.12 -18.01
C LEU A 15 -5.96 -7.24 -17.04
N PHE A 16 -6.33 -6.13 -16.40
CA PHE A 16 -7.48 -6.03 -15.50
C PHE A 16 -8.83 -5.87 -16.21
N GLY A 17 -8.91 -6.05 -17.53
CA GLY A 17 -10.18 -5.98 -18.27
C GLY A 17 -10.63 -4.54 -18.59
N GLY A 18 -9.74 -3.56 -18.46
CA GLY A 18 -9.95 -2.16 -18.81
C GLY A 18 -10.40 -1.26 -17.65
N LEU A 19 -10.54 0.03 -17.96
CA LEU A 19 -10.86 1.07 -16.96
C LEU A 19 -12.20 0.85 -16.28
N ARG A 20 -13.17 0.28 -16.99
CA ARG A 20 -14.51 0.02 -16.46
C ARG A 20 -14.46 -1.02 -15.33
N GLU A 21 -13.72 -2.09 -15.54
CA GLU A 21 -13.52 -3.16 -14.57
C GLU A 21 -12.77 -2.65 -13.33
N ALA A 22 -11.65 -1.93 -13.54
CA ALA A 22 -10.93 -1.29 -12.44
C ALA A 22 -11.81 -0.32 -11.65
N ASN A 23 -12.68 0.44 -12.32
CA ASN A 23 -13.62 1.34 -11.67
C ASN A 23 -14.73 0.61 -10.90
N ASN A 24 -15.17 -0.57 -11.37
CA ASN A 24 -16.10 -1.41 -10.62
C ASN A 24 -15.46 -1.84 -9.29
N LEU A 25 -14.22 -2.37 -9.32
CA LEU A 25 -13.48 -2.70 -8.10
C LEU A 25 -13.38 -1.49 -7.16
N MET A 26 -12.96 -0.33 -7.66
CA MET A 26 -12.84 0.89 -6.84
C MET A 26 -14.14 1.29 -6.15
N LYS A 27 -15.30 1.11 -6.79
CA LYS A 27 -16.61 1.35 -6.16
C LYS A 27 -16.87 0.41 -4.99
N TRP A 28 -16.54 -0.87 -5.15
CA TRP A 28 -16.66 -1.86 -4.08
C TRP A 28 -15.72 -1.59 -2.91
N LEU A 29 -14.46 -1.25 -3.19
CA LEU A 29 -13.49 -0.89 -2.15
C LEU A 29 -13.98 0.34 -1.35
N ASN A 30 -14.49 1.36 -2.03
CA ASN A 30 -15.07 2.52 -1.36
C ASN A 30 -16.33 2.17 -0.56
N TYR A 31 -17.24 1.37 -1.13
CA TYR A 31 -18.46 0.93 -0.45
C TYR A 31 -18.15 0.25 0.89
N TYR A 32 -17.25 -0.74 0.91
CA TYR A 32 -16.89 -1.42 2.16
C TYR A 32 -16.25 -0.46 3.16
N GLY A 33 -15.38 0.44 2.70
CA GLY A 33 -14.80 1.48 3.57
C GLY A 33 -15.86 2.36 4.25
N PHE A 34 -16.87 2.84 3.50
CA PHE A 34 -17.95 3.65 4.06
C PHE A 34 -18.93 2.84 4.91
N LYS A 35 -19.24 1.60 4.50
CA LYS A 35 -20.04 0.66 5.28
C LYS A 35 -19.42 0.44 6.66
N TRP A 36 -18.15 0.06 6.70
CA TRP A 36 -17.41 -0.19 7.93
C TRP A 36 -17.32 1.01 8.84
N PHE A 37 -17.11 2.20 8.27
CA PHE A 37 -17.11 3.43 9.05
C PHE A 37 -18.45 3.65 9.76
N ARG A 38 -19.58 3.44 9.07
CA ARG A 38 -20.90 3.54 9.70
C ARG A 38 -21.13 2.49 10.78
N GLU A 39 -20.74 1.25 10.54
CA GLU A 39 -20.87 0.18 11.54
C GLU A 39 -20.08 0.50 12.82
N LEU A 40 -18.88 1.08 12.69
CA LEU A 40 -18.11 1.54 13.85
C LEU A 40 -18.78 2.69 14.60
N GLN A 41 -19.36 3.66 13.88
CA GLN A 41 -20.10 4.77 14.48
C GLN A 41 -21.34 4.28 15.22
N GLU A 42 -22.13 3.41 14.59
CA GLU A 42 -23.36 2.84 15.14
C GLU A 42 -23.06 1.96 16.38
N ALA A 43 -21.92 1.26 16.39
CA ALA A 43 -21.45 0.47 17.54
C ALA A 43 -20.71 1.28 18.63
N GLY A 44 -20.59 2.60 18.47
CA GLY A 44 -19.94 3.49 19.45
C GLY A 44 -18.45 3.24 19.64
N VAL A 45 -17.75 2.70 18.62
CA VAL A 45 -16.30 2.43 18.72
C VAL A 45 -15.53 3.75 18.70
N SER A 46 -14.87 4.07 19.82
CA SER A 46 -14.10 5.31 19.92
C SER A 46 -12.76 5.24 19.18
N ARG A 47 -12.49 6.24 18.34
CA ARG A 47 -11.18 6.46 17.70
C ARG A 47 -10.01 6.58 18.68
N SER A 48 -10.27 6.98 19.93
CA SER A 48 -9.23 7.07 20.97
C SER A 48 -8.77 5.71 21.49
N ARG A 49 -9.57 4.66 21.27
CA ARG A 49 -9.32 3.29 21.77
C ARG A 49 -9.04 2.29 20.66
N SER A 50 -9.28 2.66 19.39
CA SER A 50 -9.04 1.79 18.25
C SER A 50 -8.28 2.54 17.15
N TYR A 51 -7.05 2.09 16.89
CA TYR A 51 -6.21 2.66 15.83
C TYR A 51 -6.84 2.49 14.45
N LEU A 52 -7.44 1.32 14.17
CA LEU A 52 -8.20 1.07 12.95
C LEU A 52 -9.31 2.11 12.77
N ALA A 53 -10.14 2.33 13.79
CA ALA A 53 -11.23 3.30 13.72
C ALA A 53 -10.71 4.72 13.45
N TYR A 54 -9.63 5.11 14.13
CA TYR A 54 -8.96 6.40 13.91
C TYR A 54 -8.48 6.59 12.46
N VAL A 55 -7.80 5.60 11.89
CA VAL A 55 -7.27 5.72 10.53
C VAL A 55 -8.41 5.69 9.50
N LEU A 56 -9.40 4.80 9.67
CA LEU A 56 -10.54 4.71 8.76
C LEU A 56 -11.35 6.00 8.73
N GLU A 57 -11.63 6.60 9.89
CA GLU A 57 -12.30 7.90 10.00
C GLU A 57 -11.56 8.97 9.19
N ARG A 58 -10.23 9.09 9.36
CA ARG A 58 -9.41 10.04 8.58
C ARG A 58 -9.49 9.78 7.08
N ALA A 59 -9.44 8.53 6.64
CA ALA A 59 -9.55 8.19 5.23
C ALA A 59 -10.92 8.58 4.65
N VAL A 60 -12.01 8.34 5.40
CA VAL A 60 -13.36 8.74 5.01
C VAL A 60 -13.52 10.26 4.97
N GLU A 61 -13.03 10.99 5.97
CA GLU A 61 -13.04 12.46 6.00
C GLU A 61 -12.34 13.05 4.76
N ILE A 62 -11.22 12.45 4.35
CA ILE A 62 -10.44 12.92 3.20
C ILE A 62 -11.12 12.63 1.86
N GLN A 63 -11.76 11.47 1.72
CA GLN A 63 -12.53 11.13 0.52
C GLN A 63 -13.84 11.92 0.43
N GLY A 64 -14.36 12.38 1.57
CA GLY A 64 -15.75 12.74 1.75
C GLY A 64 -16.60 11.48 1.89
N LEU A 65 -17.59 11.53 2.81
CA LEU A 65 -18.51 10.40 2.98
C LEU A 65 -19.24 10.14 1.66
N GLY A 66 -18.99 8.98 1.08
CA GLY A 66 -19.62 8.56 -0.16
C GLY A 66 -20.90 7.75 0.07
N PRO A 67 -21.55 7.32 -1.03
CA PRO A 67 -22.74 6.49 -0.93
C PRO A 67 -22.42 5.16 -0.25
N VAL A 68 -23.29 4.76 0.68
CA VAL A 68 -23.27 3.44 1.33
C VAL A 68 -24.25 2.49 0.64
N GLU A 69 -24.66 2.83 -0.58
CA GLU A 69 -25.43 1.93 -1.43
C GLU A 69 -24.50 0.89 -2.04
N LYS A 70 -24.89 -0.38 -1.92
CA LYS A 70 -24.12 -1.50 -2.45
C LYS A 70 -23.98 -1.36 -3.97
N PRO A 71 -22.75 -1.39 -4.53
CA PRO A 71 -22.56 -1.25 -5.97
C PRO A 71 -23.29 -2.35 -6.75
N SER A 72 -24.01 -1.96 -7.81
CA SER A 72 -24.80 -2.90 -8.61
C SER A 72 -23.99 -3.82 -9.53
N LYS A 73 -22.72 -3.47 -9.81
CA LYS A 73 -21.85 -4.21 -10.73
C LYS A 73 -20.59 -4.65 -10.00
N ARG A 74 -20.41 -5.96 -9.86
CA ARG A 74 -19.16 -6.60 -9.41
C ARG A 74 -18.15 -6.61 -10.58
N PRO A 75 -16.84 -6.45 -10.34
CA PRO A 75 -15.84 -6.80 -11.35
C PRO A 75 -16.01 -8.27 -11.76
N THR A 76 -15.75 -8.57 -13.02
CA THR A 76 -15.80 -9.93 -13.59
C THR A 76 -14.41 -10.44 -13.97
N ASN A 77 -13.41 -9.57 -14.05
CA ASN A 77 -12.02 -9.97 -14.26
C ASN A 77 -11.48 -10.75 -13.04
N THR A 78 -10.89 -11.92 -13.28
CA THR A 78 -10.40 -12.83 -12.23
C THR A 78 -9.38 -12.18 -11.27
N PHE A 79 -8.46 -11.37 -11.79
CA PHE A 79 -7.47 -10.71 -10.95
C PHE A 79 -8.12 -9.62 -10.09
N LEU A 80 -9.03 -8.83 -10.66
CA LEU A 80 -9.76 -7.84 -9.86
C LEU A 80 -10.66 -8.47 -8.79
N LEU A 81 -11.17 -9.69 -9.05
CA LEU A 81 -11.90 -10.46 -8.05
C LEU A 81 -11.01 -10.80 -6.85
N GLN A 82 -9.75 -11.24 -7.05
CA GLN A 82 -8.82 -11.46 -5.94
C GLN A 82 -8.62 -10.20 -5.08
N GLY A 83 -8.55 -9.02 -5.71
CA GLY A 83 -8.47 -7.73 -5.01
C GLY A 83 -9.75 -7.36 -4.24
N LEU A 84 -10.91 -7.87 -4.66
CA LEU A 84 -12.17 -7.71 -3.95
C LEU A 84 -12.32 -8.76 -2.82
N ASP A 85 -11.89 -9.99 -3.06
CA ASP A 85 -12.10 -11.13 -2.17
C ASP A 85 -11.45 -10.91 -0.80
N VAL A 86 -10.30 -10.24 -0.71
CA VAL A 86 -9.70 -9.87 0.59
C VAL A 86 -10.62 -8.93 1.38
N VAL A 87 -11.28 -8.00 0.71
CA VAL A 87 -12.16 -7.01 1.35
C VAL A 87 -13.44 -7.68 1.83
N GLU A 88 -14.01 -8.58 1.02
CA GLU A 88 -15.20 -9.35 1.42
C GLU A 88 -14.89 -10.35 2.53
N SER A 89 -13.71 -10.96 2.50
CA SER A 89 -13.25 -11.86 3.56
C SER A 89 -13.03 -11.11 4.87
N PHE A 90 -12.44 -9.91 4.80
CA PHE A 90 -12.28 -9.03 5.96
C PHE A 90 -13.62 -8.53 6.50
N ASP A 91 -14.59 -8.22 5.62
CA ASP A 91 -15.97 -7.90 6.01
C ASP A 91 -16.62 -9.03 6.81
N GLY A 92 -16.37 -10.29 6.42
CA GLY A 92 -16.84 -11.48 7.12
C GLY A 92 -16.31 -11.64 8.55
N LEU A 93 -15.21 -10.98 8.91
CA LEU A 93 -14.70 -10.95 10.30
C LEU A 93 -15.50 -9.99 11.20
N GLY A 94 -16.25 -9.05 10.60
CA GLY A 94 -16.96 -8.00 11.31
C GLY A 94 -16.03 -6.88 11.78
N ILE A 95 -16.13 -5.69 11.16
CA ILE A 95 -15.24 -4.56 11.45
C ILE A 95 -15.23 -4.15 12.93
N VAL A 96 -16.38 -4.24 13.61
CA VAL A 96 -16.52 -3.88 15.02
C VAL A 96 -15.70 -4.81 15.90
N ALA A 97 -15.76 -6.12 15.64
CA ALA A 97 -15.00 -7.12 16.37
C ALA A 97 -13.49 -6.92 16.14
N VAL A 98 -13.08 -6.71 14.89
CA VAL A 98 -11.68 -6.39 14.56
C VAL A 98 -11.21 -5.12 15.27
N ALA A 99 -12.00 -4.05 15.23
CA ALA A 99 -11.65 -2.76 15.84
C ALA A 99 -11.57 -2.81 17.37
N ARG A 100 -12.28 -3.75 18.01
CA ARG A 100 -12.24 -4.02 19.46
C ARG A 100 -11.15 -5.01 19.86
N GLY A 101 -10.45 -5.62 18.89
CA GLY A 101 -9.45 -6.65 19.16
C GLY A 101 -10.05 -8.00 19.59
N GLU A 102 -11.31 -8.24 19.22
CA GLU A 102 -12.02 -9.51 19.49
C GLU A 102 -11.69 -10.59 18.45
N VAL A 103 -11.10 -10.19 17.32
CA VAL A 103 -10.61 -11.09 16.27
C VAL A 103 -9.10 -11.28 16.44
N ASP A 104 -8.65 -12.53 16.34
CA ASP A 104 -7.24 -12.89 16.41
C ASP A 104 -6.43 -12.16 15.32
N SER A 105 -5.31 -11.56 15.72
CA SER A 105 -4.40 -10.87 14.82
C SER A 105 -3.83 -11.78 13.73
N ASP A 106 -3.66 -13.07 14.01
CA ASP A 106 -3.15 -14.04 13.04
C ASP A 106 -4.16 -14.27 11.91
N VAL A 107 -5.47 -14.23 12.21
CA VAL A 107 -6.53 -14.33 11.20
C VAL A 107 -6.49 -13.13 10.26
N VAL A 108 -6.33 -11.92 10.80
CA VAL A 108 -6.17 -10.70 10.00
C VAL A 108 -4.89 -10.77 9.16
N ALA A 109 -3.79 -11.23 9.75
CA ALA A 109 -2.51 -11.37 9.06
C ALA A 109 -2.59 -12.34 7.87
N VAL A 110 -3.28 -13.48 8.02
CA VAL A 110 -3.47 -14.46 6.94
C VAL A 110 -4.26 -13.88 5.77
N LEU A 111 -5.30 -13.07 6.02
CA LEU A 111 -6.04 -12.40 4.95
C LEU A 111 -5.15 -11.43 4.16
N VAL A 112 -4.31 -10.67 4.87
CA VAL A 112 -3.38 -9.73 4.25
C VAL A 112 -2.33 -10.49 3.46
N ASP A 113 -1.79 -11.59 3.99
CA ASP A 113 -0.80 -12.41 3.30
C ASP A 113 -1.37 -13.01 2.02
N SER A 114 -2.60 -13.53 2.08
CA SER A 114 -3.31 -14.02 0.89
C SER A 114 -3.43 -12.94 -0.19
N PHE A 115 -3.76 -11.70 0.19
CA PHE A 115 -3.80 -10.58 -0.74
C PHE A 115 -2.42 -10.24 -1.32
N LEU A 116 -1.37 -10.18 -0.50
CA LEU A 116 -0.02 -9.87 -0.96
C LEU A 116 0.56 -10.95 -1.88
N THR A 117 0.17 -12.20 -1.69
CA THR A 117 0.57 -13.31 -2.59
C THR A 117 -0.36 -13.51 -3.78
N SER A 118 -1.43 -12.72 -3.91
CA SER A 118 -2.36 -12.81 -5.02
C SER A 118 -1.73 -12.36 -6.34
N GLU A 119 -2.26 -12.85 -7.46
CA GLU A 119 -1.82 -12.42 -8.79
C GLU A 119 -2.17 -10.95 -9.03
N PHE A 120 -3.30 -10.47 -8.49
CA PHE A 120 -3.66 -9.05 -8.49
C PHE A 120 -2.53 -8.17 -7.96
N TYR A 121 -2.06 -8.48 -6.75
CA TYR A 121 -1.03 -7.69 -6.09
C TYR A 121 0.35 -7.90 -6.74
N THR A 122 0.63 -9.11 -7.20
CA THR A 122 1.84 -9.42 -7.98
C THR A 122 1.93 -8.58 -9.25
N PHE A 123 0.88 -8.54 -10.07
CA PHE A 123 0.87 -7.73 -11.30
C PHE A 123 0.94 -6.23 -11.02
N LEU A 124 0.29 -5.77 -9.95
CA LEU A 124 0.41 -4.39 -9.50
C LEU A 124 1.87 -4.04 -9.15
N SER A 125 2.55 -4.91 -8.40
CA SER A 125 3.94 -4.74 -7.98
C SER A 125 4.91 -4.77 -9.17
N ILE A 126 4.75 -5.72 -10.09
CA ILE A 126 5.49 -5.79 -11.36
C ILE A 126 5.39 -4.48 -12.14
N ALA A 127 4.17 -3.92 -12.26
CA ALA A 127 3.97 -2.66 -12.97
C ALA A 127 4.69 -1.49 -12.28
N MET A 128 4.70 -1.46 -10.94
CA MET A 128 5.45 -0.46 -10.17
C MET A 128 6.97 -0.61 -10.35
N PHE A 129 7.51 -1.83 -10.29
CA PHE A 129 8.94 -2.08 -10.46
C PHE A 129 9.46 -1.72 -11.86
N ARG A 130 8.70 -2.05 -12.91
CA ARG A 130 8.97 -1.59 -14.28
C ARG A 130 9.03 -0.07 -14.36
N LEU A 131 8.07 0.60 -13.73
CA LEU A 131 7.99 2.06 -13.73
C LEU A 131 9.18 2.71 -13.01
N PHE A 132 9.65 2.08 -11.94
CA PHE A 132 10.84 2.51 -11.19
C PHE A 132 12.15 2.24 -11.94
N GLY A 133 12.12 1.35 -12.92
CA GLY A 133 13.30 0.93 -13.68
C GLY A 133 14.26 0.10 -12.82
N ALA A 134 13.73 -0.79 -11.99
CA ALA A 134 14.53 -1.61 -11.08
C ALA A 134 15.49 -2.56 -11.82
N ASP A 135 15.14 -2.96 -13.03
CA ASP A 135 15.94 -3.74 -13.98
C ASP A 135 17.20 -3.00 -14.47
N ARG A 136 17.19 -1.66 -14.39
CA ARG A 136 18.29 -0.81 -14.86
C ARG A 136 19.29 -0.42 -13.76
N CYS A 137 19.07 -0.91 -12.54
CA CYS A 137 19.95 -0.66 -11.40
C CYS A 137 20.94 -1.81 -11.24
N THR A 138 22.16 -1.53 -10.81
CA THR A 138 23.18 -2.57 -10.51
C THR A 138 22.90 -3.30 -9.20
N SER A 139 22.19 -2.65 -8.26
CA SER A 139 21.66 -3.25 -7.04
C SER A 139 20.44 -2.47 -6.57
N VAL A 140 19.51 -3.16 -5.88
CA VAL A 140 18.26 -2.55 -5.40
C VAL A 140 18.06 -2.84 -3.92
N LEU A 141 17.98 -1.77 -3.12
CA LEU A 141 17.61 -1.82 -1.71
C LEU A 141 16.09 -1.85 -1.57
N VAL A 142 15.59 -2.80 -0.79
CA VAL A 142 14.18 -2.93 -0.41
C VAL A 142 14.03 -2.59 1.07
N PRO A 143 13.74 -1.32 1.43
CA PRO A 143 13.49 -0.94 2.81
C PRO A 143 12.12 -1.45 3.29
N TYR A 144 12.10 -2.06 4.48
CA TYR A 144 10.89 -2.64 5.08
C TYR A 144 10.30 -3.71 4.17
N ALA A 145 11.12 -4.70 3.80
CA ALA A 145 10.75 -5.81 2.94
C ALA A 145 9.74 -6.75 3.62
N TYR A 146 8.50 -6.29 3.83
CA TYR A 146 7.47 -6.97 4.60
C TYR A 146 7.28 -8.42 4.19
N LYS A 147 7.66 -9.35 5.07
CA LYS A 147 7.61 -10.80 4.85
C LYS A 147 8.33 -11.29 3.57
N GLY A 148 9.10 -10.43 2.91
CA GLY A 148 9.88 -10.74 1.71
C GLY A 148 9.09 -10.88 0.40
N VAL A 149 7.76 -10.74 0.40
CA VAL A 149 6.91 -11.06 -0.78
C VAL A 149 7.30 -10.22 -2.01
N GLU A 150 7.42 -8.90 -1.84
CA GLU A 150 7.81 -7.98 -2.90
C GLU A 150 9.26 -8.16 -3.31
N ALA A 151 10.13 -8.53 -2.37
CA ALA A 151 11.51 -8.81 -2.67
C ALA A 151 11.62 -10.01 -3.62
N GLU A 152 10.84 -11.07 -3.40
CA GLU A 152 10.80 -12.22 -4.30
C GLU A 152 10.29 -11.86 -5.70
N VAL A 153 9.22 -11.06 -5.80
CA VAL A 153 8.76 -10.54 -7.12
C VAL A 153 9.83 -9.68 -7.78
N LEU A 154 10.54 -8.85 -7.00
CA LEU A 154 11.58 -7.96 -7.48
C LEU A 154 12.85 -8.70 -7.94
N ARG A 155 13.15 -9.90 -7.39
CA ARG A 155 14.29 -10.73 -7.86
C ARG A 155 14.18 -11.05 -9.34
N GLY A 156 12.96 -11.18 -9.88
CA GLY A 156 12.72 -11.37 -11.31
C GLY A 156 13.13 -10.17 -12.19
N PHE A 157 13.35 -9.00 -11.58
CA PHE A 157 13.88 -7.81 -12.26
C PHE A 157 15.36 -7.57 -11.95
N ASN A 158 15.79 -7.90 -10.72
CA ASN A 158 17.13 -7.63 -10.25
C ASN A 158 17.57 -8.67 -9.21
N GLU A 159 18.57 -9.48 -9.52
CA GLU A 159 19.06 -10.51 -8.61
C GLU A 159 19.88 -9.95 -7.43
N ARG A 160 20.39 -8.71 -7.55
CA ARG A 160 21.25 -8.06 -6.55
C ARG A 160 20.45 -7.21 -5.59
N LEU A 161 19.61 -7.88 -4.80
CA LEU A 161 18.79 -7.23 -3.78
C LEU A 161 19.54 -7.06 -2.46
N VAL A 162 19.35 -5.89 -1.86
CA VAL A 162 19.76 -5.60 -0.48
C VAL A 162 18.48 -5.45 0.33
N LEU A 163 18.29 -6.27 1.36
CA LEU A 163 17.03 -6.30 2.12
C LEU A 163 17.20 -5.60 3.47
N HIS A 164 16.23 -4.77 3.82
CA HIS A 164 16.09 -4.22 5.16
C HIS A 164 14.73 -4.62 5.74
N GLU A 165 14.75 -5.29 6.87
CA GLU A 165 13.55 -5.66 7.62
C GLU A 165 13.88 -5.75 9.12
N PRO A 166 13.40 -4.78 9.92
CA PRO A 166 13.76 -4.72 11.33
C PRO A 166 12.91 -5.63 12.23
N GLU A 167 11.72 -6.07 11.78
CA GLU A 167 10.75 -6.79 12.61
C GLU A 167 10.64 -8.27 12.23
N TYR A 168 10.52 -8.59 10.94
CA TYR A 168 10.44 -9.99 10.49
C TYR A 168 11.83 -10.63 10.33
N GLN A 169 11.93 -11.90 10.70
CA GLN A 169 13.13 -12.69 10.42
C GLN A 169 13.11 -13.08 8.93
N LEU A 170 13.89 -12.35 8.12
CA LEU A 170 14.08 -12.63 6.71
C LEU A 170 15.55 -12.97 6.43
N PRO A 171 15.83 -14.10 5.75
CA PRO A 171 17.20 -14.47 5.41
C PRO A 171 17.93 -13.34 4.65
N GLY A 172 19.07 -12.92 5.19
CA GLY A 172 19.92 -11.87 4.59
C GLY A 172 19.40 -10.43 4.76
N ALA A 173 18.29 -10.21 5.46
CA ALA A 173 17.82 -8.86 5.74
C ALA A 173 18.58 -8.24 6.92
N ALA A 174 19.06 -7.01 6.73
CA ALA A 174 19.66 -6.24 7.81
C ALA A 174 18.60 -5.45 8.58
N LYS A 175 18.89 -5.18 9.86
CA LYS A 175 18.01 -4.39 10.73
C LYS A 175 18.29 -2.89 10.67
N ALA A 176 19.52 -2.49 10.36
CA ALA A 176 19.95 -1.10 10.36
C ALA A 176 19.97 -0.56 8.92
N LEU A 177 18.92 0.17 8.54
CA LEU A 177 18.79 0.72 7.19
C LEU A 177 19.95 1.63 6.77
N CYS A 178 20.48 2.41 7.72
CA CYS A 178 21.51 3.41 7.45
C CYS A 178 22.89 2.82 7.13
N ASP A 179 23.08 1.53 7.35
CA ASP A 179 24.32 0.81 7.06
C ASP A 179 24.30 0.17 5.66
N LEU A 180 23.18 0.27 4.95
CA LEU A 180 22.97 -0.40 3.67
C LEU A 180 23.19 0.56 2.51
N GLU A 181 23.81 0.06 1.44
CA GLU A 181 24.07 0.80 0.21
C GLU A 181 23.59 0.01 -1.00
N ALA A 182 23.00 0.72 -1.96
CA ALA A 182 22.60 0.19 -3.25
C ALA A 182 22.55 1.32 -4.29
N GLU A 183 22.56 0.98 -5.57
CA GLU A 183 22.39 2.03 -6.59
C GLU A 183 21.00 2.66 -6.50
N CYS A 184 19.97 1.83 -6.36
CA CYS A 184 18.57 2.25 -6.26
C CYS A 184 17.92 1.70 -5.01
N ALA A 185 16.80 2.31 -4.60
CA ALA A 185 15.86 1.71 -3.66
C ALA A 185 14.45 1.67 -4.25
N VAL A 186 13.68 0.66 -3.85
CA VAL A 186 12.24 0.55 -4.12
C VAL A 186 11.52 0.33 -2.80
N SER A 187 10.72 1.31 -2.39
CA SER A 187 10.00 1.31 -1.13
C SER A 187 8.50 1.13 -1.36
N MET A 188 7.93 0.06 -0.80
CA MET A 188 6.48 -0.14 -0.73
C MET A 188 5.90 0.12 0.67
N TYR A 189 6.68 -0.12 1.72
CA TYR A 189 6.18 -0.11 3.11
C TYR A 189 6.85 0.87 4.06
N LEU A 190 7.90 1.59 3.64
CA LEU A 190 8.61 2.52 4.53
C LEU A 190 7.64 3.51 5.18
N PHE A 191 6.73 4.11 4.41
CA PHE A 191 5.73 5.05 4.92
C PHE A 191 4.71 4.43 5.87
N HIS A 192 4.57 3.12 5.89
CA HIS A 192 3.60 2.41 6.72
C HIS A 192 4.22 1.79 7.96
N ARG A 193 5.48 1.35 7.88
CA ARG A 193 6.10 0.52 8.92
C ARG A 193 7.27 1.19 9.63
N SER A 194 7.83 2.28 9.07
CA SER A 194 8.86 3.03 9.78
C SER A 194 8.29 3.79 10.98
N ARG A 195 8.96 3.67 12.12
CA ARG A 195 8.71 4.51 13.30
C ARG A 195 9.41 5.87 13.21
N ALA A 196 10.32 6.05 12.25
CA ALA A 196 11.17 7.23 12.09
C ALA A 196 11.32 7.62 10.61
N VAL A 197 10.19 7.72 9.89
CA VAL A 197 10.12 7.88 8.41
C VAL A 197 11.11 8.91 7.87
N LEU A 198 11.20 10.09 8.49
CA LEU A 198 12.09 11.15 8.00
C LEU A 198 13.59 10.77 8.13
N ASN A 199 13.98 10.09 9.21
CA ASN A 199 15.36 9.65 9.40
C ASN A 199 15.71 8.54 8.42
N ASP A 200 14.82 7.58 8.21
CA ASP A 200 15.01 6.50 7.25
C ASP A 200 15.12 7.02 5.81
N LEU A 201 14.27 8.00 5.45
CA LEU A 201 14.37 8.67 4.15
C LEU A 201 15.70 9.42 4.00
N ARG A 202 16.23 10.05 5.06
CA ARG A 202 17.56 10.69 5.02
C ARG A 202 18.67 9.66 4.84
N CYS A 203 18.58 8.52 5.51
CA CYS A 203 19.51 7.42 5.31
C CYS A 203 19.46 6.96 3.85
N LEU A 204 18.29 6.62 3.32
CA LEU A 204 18.14 6.29 1.90
C LEU A 204 18.72 7.36 0.98
N ARG A 205 18.44 8.64 1.23
CA ARG A 205 18.97 9.73 0.40
C ARG A 205 20.49 9.74 0.34
N SER A 206 21.17 9.42 1.44
CA SER A 206 22.64 9.34 1.50
C SER A 206 23.21 8.07 0.87
N LYS A 207 22.40 7.01 0.74
CA LYS A 207 22.84 5.66 0.39
C LYS A 207 22.43 5.16 -0.99
N VAL A 208 21.48 5.84 -1.65
CA VAL A 208 21.01 5.48 -2.99
C VAL A 208 20.97 6.67 -3.94
N ARG A 209 21.10 6.41 -5.25
CA ARG A 209 21.01 7.43 -6.30
C ARG A 209 19.58 7.70 -6.74
N ARG A 210 18.68 6.73 -6.58
CA ARG A 210 17.29 6.81 -7.02
C ARG A 210 16.38 6.06 -6.04
N LEU A 211 15.22 6.63 -5.77
CA LEU A 211 14.19 6.02 -4.95
C LEU A 211 12.87 5.91 -5.73
N GLY A 212 12.40 4.69 -5.94
CA GLY A 212 11.00 4.40 -6.30
C GLY A 212 10.16 4.27 -5.04
N VAL A 213 9.01 4.94 -4.99
CA VAL A 213 8.06 4.84 -3.89
C VAL A 213 6.71 4.43 -4.46
N ALA A 214 6.14 3.36 -3.90
CA ALA A 214 4.72 3.09 -3.93
C ALA A 214 4.22 3.05 -2.47
N ALA A 215 3.12 3.71 -2.16
CA ALA A 215 2.54 3.64 -0.82
C ALA A 215 1.03 3.82 -0.91
N LEU A 216 0.30 3.36 0.10
CA LEU A 216 -1.15 3.52 0.22
C LEU A 216 -1.46 4.87 0.91
N PRO A 217 -1.86 5.92 0.18
CA PRO A 217 -2.16 7.19 0.80
C PRO A 217 -3.53 7.18 1.48
N LEU A 218 -3.79 8.15 2.34
CA LEU A 218 -5.13 8.34 2.93
C LEU A 218 -6.20 8.66 1.86
N GLU A 219 -5.79 9.15 0.68
CA GLU A 219 -6.65 9.32 -0.51
C GLU A 219 -6.92 8.01 -1.28
N ALA A 220 -6.50 6.85 -0.77
CA ALA A 220 -6.87 5.53 -1.30
C ALA A 220 -8.29 5.13 -0.87
N PRO A 221 -8.86 4.03 -1.42
CA PRO A 221 -10.10 3.48 -0.90
C PRO A 221 -10.02 3.23 0.61
N PRO A 222 -10.99 3.70 1.41
CA PRO A 222 -10.91 3.56 2.87
C PRO A 222 -10.86 2.10 3.34
N SER A 223 -11.39 1.14 2.57
CA SER A 223 -11.29 -0.28 2.90
C SER A 223 -9.84 -0.78 2.93
N LEU A 224 -9.02 -0.41 1.95
CA LEU A 224 -7.62 -0.80 1.90
C LEU A 224 -6.84 -0.18 3.06
N VAL A 225 -7.18 1.06 3.42
CA VAL A 225 -6.59 1.76 4.55
C VAL A 225 -6.95 1.07 5.87
N ALA A 226 -8.22 0.68 6.06
CA ALA A 226 -8.66 -0.07 7.23
C ALA A 226 -7.97 -1.42 7.36
N ILE A 227 -7.86 -2.17 6.26
CA ILE A 227 -7.15 -3.46 6.23
C ILE A 227 -5.68 -3.28 6.60
N GLY A 228 -5.00 -2.28 6.02
CA GLY A 228 -3.61 -1.99 6.38
C GLY A 228 -3.45 -1.64 7.87
N ALA A 229 -4.37 -0.86 8.43
CA ALA A 229 -4.34 -0.52 9.86
C ALA A 229 -4.58 -1.76 10.74
N ALA A 230 -5.50 -2.63 10.34
CA ALA A 230 -5.74 -3.92 10.99
C ALA A 230 -4.52 -4.85 10.92
N ALA A 231 -3.77 -4.79 9.81
CA ALA A 231 -2.54 -5.54 9.58
C ALA A 231 -1.33 -5.02 10.38
N GLY A 232 -1.49 -3.96 11.19
CA GLY A 232 -0.43 -3.39 11.99
C GLY A 232 0.43 -2.33 11.29
N PHE A 233 -0.01 -1.76 10.17
CA PHE A 233 0.65 -0.58 9.61
C PHE A 233 0.54 0.59 10.60
N LEU A 234 1.67 1.22 10.90
CA LEU A 234 1.82 2.21 11.94
C LEU A 234 1.45 3.62 11.49
N ASN A 235 1.60 3.93 10.21
CA ASN A 235 1.40 5.27 9.69
C ASN A 235 0.63 5.29 8.37
N PHE A 236 -0.20 6.32 8.23
CA PHE A 236 -0.91 6.64 6.99
C PHE A 236 -0.82 8.14 6.74
N TYR A 237 -0.34 8.48 5.55
CA TYR A 237 -0.07 9.86 5.14
C TYR A 237 -0.93 10.21 3.93
N LYS A 238 -1.24 11.49 3.78
CA LYS A 238 -1.73 12.04 2.50
C LYS A 238 -0.60 11.99 1.48
N SER A 239 -0.95 11.90 0.20
CA SER A 239 0.04 11.99 -0.89
C SER A 239 0.85 13.30 -0.85
N ALA A 240 0.26 14.39 -0.36
CA ALA A 240 0.95 15.67 -0.18
C ALA A 240 1.96 15.62 0.98
N GLU A 241 1.61 14.96 2.09
CA GLU A 241 2.49 14.79 3.26
C GLU A 241 3.69 13.89 2.90
N MET A 242 3.47 12.81 2.14
CA MET A 242 4.57 11.97 1.63
C MET A 242 5.54 12.78 0.76
N GLN A 243 5.02 13.59 -0.17
CA GLN A 243 5.87 14.47 -1.00
C GLN A 243 6.65 15.48 -0.17
N GLN A 244 6.04 16.04 0.88
CA GLN A 244 6.74 16.93 1.80
C GLN A 244 7.85 16.18 2.54
N LEU A 245 7.59 15.00 3.11
CA LEU A 245 8.61 14.19 3.80
C LEU A 245 9.79 13.86 2.89
N LEU A 246 9.53 13.44 1.65
CA LEU A 246 10.57 13.18 0.65
C LEU A 246 11.42 14.42 0.36
N LYS A 247 10.78 15.57 0.19
CA LYS A 247 11.48 16.86 0.00
C LYS A 247 12.34 17.22 1.21
N HIS A 248 11.81 17.08 2.43
CA HIS A 248 12.55 17.38 3.68
C HIS A 248 13.70 16.41 3.93
N ALA A 249 13.62 15.18 3.41
CA ALA A 249 14.71 14.22 3.45
C ALA A 249 15.84 14.52 2.45
N GLY A 250 15.66 15.48 1.55
CA GLY A 250 16.67 15.91 0.58
C GLY A 250 16.57 15.24 -0.79
N PHE A 251 15.50 14.51 -1.09
CA PHE A 251 15.23 14.04 -2.45
C PHE A 251 14.82 15.22 -3.33
N LYS A 252 15.43 15.31 -4.52
CA LYS A 252 15.01 16.27 -5.54
C LYS A 252 13.67 15.84 -6.12
N ARG A 253 12.90 16.82 -6.60
CA ARG A 253 11.59 16.57 -7.20
C ARG A 253 11.77 15.74 -8.47
N GLY A 254 11.48 14.45 -8.37
CA GLY A 254 11.37 13.56 -9.52
C GLY A 254 9.96 13.50 -10.08
N LYS A 255 9.62 12.37 -10.71
CA LYS A 255 8.33 12.19 -11.38
C LYS A 255 7.31 11.54 -10.44
N VAL A 256 6.17 12.21 -10.25
CA VAL A 256 5.00 11.64 -9.55
C VAL A 256 4.03 11.14 -10.61
N TYR A 257 3.78 9.83 -10.63
CA TYR A 257 2.93 9.17 -11.63
C TYR A 257 1.47 9.12 -11.15
N LEU A 258 1.28 8.83 -9.87
CA LEU A 258 -0.03 8.71 -9.22
C LEU A 258 -0.02 9.30 -7.82
N LYS A 259 -1.17 9.83 -7.42
CA LYS A 259 -1.49 10.21 -6.04
C LYS A 259 -2.67 9.40 -5.46
N LYS A 260 -3.36 8.62 -6.29
CA LYS A 260 -4.43 7.70 -5.91
C LYS A 260 -4.70 6.67 -7.02
N PRO A 261 -5.07 5.42 -6.70
CA PRO A 261 -5.27 4.88 -5.35
C PRO A 261 -3.97 4.62 -4.58
N TYR A 262 -2.82 4.62 -5.25
CA TYR A 262 -1.49 4.59 -4.63
C TYR A 262 -0.75 5.90 -4.91
N PHE A 263 0.08 6.32 -3.97
CA PHE A 263 1.11 7.32 -4.23
C PHE A 263 2.27 6.62 -4.92
N VAL A 264 2.56 7.00 -6.16
CA VAL A 264 3.63 6.38 -6.97
C VAL A 264 4.55 7.46 -7.52
N ALA A 265 5.82 7.40 -7.13
CA ALA A 265 6.83 8.38 -7.52
C ALA A 265 8.22 7.76 -7.72
N VAL A 266 9.03 8.40 -8.57
CA VAL A 266 10.46 8.13 -8.71
C VAL A 266 11.23 9.41 -8.45
N LEU A 267 12.26 9.34 -7.61
CA LEU A 267 13.00 10.47 -7.05
C LEU A 267 14.51 10.25 -7.22
N GLN A 268 15.27 11.34 -7.19
CA GLN A 268 16.74 11.38 -7.31
C GLN A 268 17.35 12.26 -6.22
#